data_AF-A0A0M9GPT1-F1
#
_entry.id   AF-A0A0M9GPT1-F1
#
_cell.length_a   1.000
_cell.length_b   1.000
_cell.length_c   1.000
_cell.angle_alpha   90.00
_cell.angle_beta   90.00
_cell.angle_gamma   90.00
#
_symmetry.space_group_name_H-M   'P 1'
#
loop_
_entity.id
_entity.type
_entity.pdbx_description
1 polymer ?
#
loop_
_entity_poly.entity_id
_entity_poly.type
_entity_poly.pdbx_seq_one_letter_code
_entity_poly.pdbx_strand_id
1 'polypeptide(L)' 'MLSTLITAVGLVLVIEGLLYGVFPSLAKKLGEFLIATPRNDIQIAGIALALVGLVIVWFARG' A
#
# COMPACT_ATOMS: atom_id res chain seq x y z
N MET A 1 7.99 -6.97 -19.44
CA MET A 1 6.78 -7.32 -18.67
C MET A 1 7.13 -7.96 -17.34
N LEU A 2 7.92 -9.05 -17.32
CA LEU A 2 8.34 -9.69 -16.07
C LEU A 2 9.23 -8.79 -15.19
N SER A 3 10.20 -8.09 -15.80
CA SER A 3 11.07 -7.13 -15.09
C SER A 3 10.29 -6.03 -14.36
N THR A 4 9.29 -5.44 -15.02
CA THR A 4 8.43 -4.40 -14.44
C THR A 4 7.63 -4.89 -13.24
N LEU A 5 7.13 -6.13 -13.28
CA LEU A 5 6.42 -6.74 -12.15
C LEU A 5 7.37 -6.96 -10.97
N ILE A 6 8.56 -7.49 -11.21
CA ILE A 6 9.58 -7.71 -10.18
C ILE A 6 9.99 -6.38 -9.55
N THR A 7 10.18 -5.32 -10.35
CA THR A 7 10.48 -3.98 -9.84
C THR A 7 9.34 -3.43 -8.99
N ALA A 8 8.08 -3.54 -9.42
CA ALA A 8 6.94 -3.07 -8.65
C ALA A 8 6.81 -3.79 -7.30
N VAL A 9 6.96 -5.12 -7.29
CA VAL A 9 6.96 -5.93 -6.06
C VAL A 9 8.14 -5.53 -5.16
N GLY A 10 9.34 -5.37 -5.73
CA GLY A 10 10.52 -4.93 -4.99
C GLY A 10 10.33 -3.58 -4.30
N LEU A 11 9.73 -2.61 -5.00
CA LEU A 11 9.43 -1.29 -4.44
C LEU A 11 8.43 -1.36 -3.28
N VAL A 12 7.36 -2.16 -3.41
CA VAL A 12 6.40 -2.38 -2.31
C VAL A 12 7.11 -2.95 -1.08
N LEU A 13 7.96 -3.97 -1.27
CA LEU A 13 8.72 -4.56 -0.16
C LEU A 13 9.70 -3.58 0.50
N VAL A 14 10.36 -2.73 -0.27
CA VAL A 14 11.23 -1.68 0.28
C VAL A 14 10.42 -0.69 1.12
N ILE A 15 9.26 -0.24 0.62
CA ILE A 15 8.40 0.71 1.34
C ILE A 15 7.86 0.08 2.63
N GLU A 16 7.33 -1.15 2.57
CA GLU A 16 6.84 -1.88 3.74
C GLU A 16 7.97 -2.14 4.75
N GLY A 17 9.14 -2.58 4.28
CA GLY A 17 10.31 -2.83 5.13
C GLY A 17 10.82 -1.58 5.83
N LEU A 18 10.80 -0.42 5.15
CA LEU A 18 11.13 0.87 5.76
C LEU A 18 10.08 1.30 6.78
N LEU A 19 8.80 1.11 6.48
CA LEU A 19 7.70 1.44 7.40
C LEU A 19 7.84 0.66 8.71
N TYR A 20 8.04 -0.66 8.66
CA TYR A 20 8.17 -1.49 9.85
C TYR A 20 9.53 -1.38 10.53
N GLY A 21 10.61 -1.22 9.75
CA GLY A 21 11.98 -1.20 10.27
C GLY A 21 12.41 0.16 10.85
N VAL A 22 12.09 1.26 10.15
CA VAL A 22 12.51 2.62 10.54
C VAL A 22 11.45 3.32 11.37
N PHE A 23 10.16 3.07 11.09
CA PHE A 23 9.05 3.77 11.74
C PHE A 23 8.06 2.82 12.44
N PRO A 24 8.52 1.99 13.40
CA PRO A 24 7.69 0.97 14.04
C PRO A 24 6.50 1.55 14.81
N SER A 25 6.61 2.79 15.31
CA SER A 25 5.52 3.50 15.98
C SER A 25 4.38 3.87 15.02
N LEU A 26 4.70 4.23 13.78
CA LEU A 26 3.70 4.52 12.75
C LEU A 26 2.97 3.24 12.33
N ALA A 27 3.72 2.16 12.12
CA ALA A 27 3.14 0.85 11.80
C ALA A 27 2.16 0.37 12.88
N LYS A 28 2.52 0.49 14.16
CA LYS A 28 1.61 0.13 15.28
C LYS A 28 0.34 0.97 15.28
N LYS A 29 0.44 2.29 15.12
CA LYS A 29 -0.72 3.18 15.04
C LYS A 29 -1.64 2.85 13.88
N LEU A 30 -1.08 2.53 12.71
CA LEU A 30 -1.87 2.07 11.56
C LEU A 30 -2.58 0.75 11.88
N GLY A 31 -1.90 -0.22 12.50
CA GLY A 31 -2.52 -1.47 12.94
C GLY A 31 -3.68 -1.26 13.91
N GLU A 32 -3.49 -0.40 14.92
CA GLU A 32 -4.56 -0.04 15.88
C GLU A 32 -5.75 0.62 15.19
N PHE A 33 -5.49 1.52 14.23
CA PHE A 33 -6.54 2.15 13.42
C PHE A 33 -7.31 1.11 12.59
N LEU A 34 -6.62 0.17 11.95
CA LEU A 34 -7.25 -0.91 11.17
C LEU A 34 -8.09 -1.85 12.03
N ILE A 35 -7.73 -2.05 13.31
CA ILE A 35 -8.52 -2.87 14.22
C ILE A 35 -9.75 -2.10 14.72
N ALA A 36 -9.61 -0.80 14.98
CA ALA A 36 -10.70 0.04 15.48
C ALA A 36 -11.72 0.45 14.41
N THR A 37 -11.35 0.39 13.12
CA THR A 37 -12.21 0.83 12.02
C THR A 37 -13.14 -0.31 11.57
N PRO A 38 -14.44 -0.02 11.31
CA PRO A 38 -15.36 -1.01 10.75
C PRO A 38 -14.83 -1.62 9.45
N ARG A 39 -15.00 -2.94 9.30
CA ARG A 39 -14.49 -3.70 8.15
C ARG A 39 -14.91 -3.12 6.79
N ASN A 40 -16.15 -2.64 6.69
CA ASN A 40 -16.70 -2.08 5.46
C ASN A 40 -15.93 -0.84 4.99
N ASP A 41 -15.54 0.02 5.93
CA ASP A 41 -14.84 1.28 5.60
C ASP A 41 -13.40 1.00 5.17
N ILE A 42 -12.72 0.04 5.82
CA ILE A 42 -11.38 -0.42 5.41
C ILE A 42 -11.42 -0.99 3.99
N GLN A 43 -12.45 -1.79 3.67
CA GLN A 43 -12.60 -2.38 2.33
C GLN A 43 -12.83 -1.32 1.26
N ILE A 44 -13.72 -0.37 1.52
CA ILE A 44 -13.99 0.73 0.58
C ILE A 44 -12.73 1.57 0.36
N ALA A 45 -12.06 1.97 1.44
CA ALA A 45 -10.82 2.75 1.36
C ALA A 45 -9.72 2.00 0.61
N GLY A 46 -9.55 0.70 0.88
CA GLY A 46 -8.56 -0.15 0.22
C GLY A 46 -8.82 -0.30 -1.29
N ILE A 47 -10.07 -0.52 -1.68
CA ILE A 47 -10.46 -0.60 -3.10
C ILE A 47 -10.26 0.75 -3.78
N ALA A 48 -10.65 1.86 -3.14
CA ALA A 48 -10.45 3.20 -3.68
C ALA A 48 -8.96 3.50 -3.91
N LEU A 49 -8.10 3.19 -2.93
CA LEU A 49 -6.65 3.35 -3.05
C LEU A 49 -6.06 2.47 -4.16
N ALA A 50 -6.52 1.22 -4.30
CA ALA A 50 -6.07 0.34 -5.37
C ALA A 50 -6.43 0.89 -6.76
N LEU A 51 -7.65 1.44 -6.93
CA LEU A 51 -8.06 2.08 -8.17
C LEU A 51 -7.23 3.33 -8.47
N VAL A 52 -6.96 4.18 -7.48
CA VAL A 52 -6.09 5.34 -7.64
C VAL A 52 -4.68 4.91 -8.04
N GLY A 53 -4.11 3.90 -7.38
CA GLY A 53 -2.81 3.33 -7.74
C GLY A 53 -2.78 2.80 -9.17
N LEU A 54 -3.84 2.11 -9.61
CA LEU A 54 -3.98 1.64 -10.98
C LEU A 54 -3.99 2.81 -11.99
N VAL A 55 -4.73 3.87 -11.70
CA VAL A 55 -4.77 5.09 -12.54
C VAL A 55 -3.39 5.73 -12.63
N ILE A 56 -2.67 5.86 -11.51
CA ILE A 56 -1.30 6.42 -11.49
C ILE A 56 -0.36 5.57 -12.34
N VAL A 57 -0.38 4.24 -12.18
CA VAL A 57 0.45 3.33 -12.97
C VAL A 57 0.09 3.41 -14.45
N TRP A 58 -1.20 3.53 -14.78
CA TRP A 58 -1.66 3.70 -16.15
C TRP A 58 -1.13 5.00 -16.77
N PHE A 59 -1.19 6.13 -16.06
CA PHE A 59 -0.60 7.39 -16.52
C PHE A 59 0.92 7.36 -16.62
N ALA A 60 1.62 6.72 -15.68
CA ALA A 60 3.07 6.62 -15.70
C ALA A 60 3.59 5.70 -16.82
N ARG A 61 2.75 4.80 -17.32
CA ARG A 61 3.08 3.83 -18.38
C ARG A 61 2.43 4.19 -19.74
N GLY A 62 1.55 5.19 -19.75
CA GLY A 62 0.88 5.74 -20.94
C GLY A 62 1.80 6.59 -21.78
#